data_AF-A0A5C4QA02-F1
#
_entry.id   AF-A0A5C4QA02-F1
#
_cell.length_a   1.000
_cell.length_b   1.000
_cell.length_c   1.000
_cell.angle_alpha   90.00
_cell.angle_beta   90.00
_cell.angle_gamma   90.00
#
_symmetry.space_group_name_H-M   'P 1'
#
loop_
_entity.id
_entity.type
_entity.pdbx_description
1 polymer ?
#
loop_
_entity_poly.entity_id
_entity_poly.type
_entity_poly.pdbx_seq_one_letter_code
_entity_poly.pdbx_strand_id
1 'polypeptide(L)'
;MPDPVALLHVPALSDVAEYAYAATVEPPARLVFTAGACPLDAEGRTVAPGDHAAQARQVLANLETALGVAALGYTDQLVEVEAVAAVRPGA
;
A
#
# COMPACT_ATOMS: atom_id res chain seq x y z
N MET A 1 -0.68 28.27 7.12
CA MET A 1 0.39 27.25 7.07
C MET A 1 -0.01 26.23 6.01
N PRO A 2 0.93 25.66 5.23
CA PRO A 2 0.59 24.57 4.31
C PRO A 2 0.01 23.38 5.09
N ASP A 3 -0.84 22.59 4.42
CA ASP A 3 -1.36 21.35 4.98
C ASP A 3 -0.16 20.41 5.26
N PRO A 4 0.02 19.93 6.51
CA PRO A 4 1.10 19.00 6.81
C PRO A 4 0.92 17.64 6.14
N VAL A 5 -0.28 17.32 5.61
CA VAL A 5 -0.61 16.04 4.96
C VAL A 5 -0.58 16.18 3.44
N ALA A 6 0.09 15.25 2.76
CA ALA A 6 0.04 15.13 1.30
C ALA A 6 -0.29 13.70 0.87
N LEU A 7 -1.25 13.53 -0.04
CA LEU A 7 -1.55 12.25 -0.67
C LEU A 7 -0.56 11.96 -1.79
N LEU A 8 -0.02 10.74 -1.82
CA LEU A 8 0.96 10.31 -2.81
C LEU A 8 0.28 9.58 -3.96
N HIS A 9 0.54 10.06 -5.18
CA HIS A 9 0.30 9.29 -6.38
C HIS A 9 1.48 8.33 -6.59
N VAL A 10 1.18 7.05 -6.78
CA VAL A 10 2.17 5.98 -6.99
C VAL A 10 1.97 5.46 -8.41
N PRO A 11 2.72 5.94 -9.44
CA PRO A 11 2.43 5.65 -10.85
C PRO A 11 2.53 4.16 -11.23
N ALA A 12 3.23 3.37 -10.41
CA ALA A 12 3.36 1.94 -10.60
C ALA A 12 2.15 1.13 -10.08
N LEU A 13 1.19 1.78 -9.40
CA LEU A 13 -0.02 1.16 -8.87
C LEU A 13 -1.26 1.70 -9.58
N SER A 14 -2.30 0.87 -9.65
CA SER A 14 -3.54 1.17 -10.38
C SER A 14 -4.28 2.39 -9.80
N ASP A 15 -4.75 3.29 -10.66
CA ASP A 15 -5.57 4.44 -10.28
C ASP A 15 -7.06 4.12 -10.08
N VAL A 16 -7.47 2.85 -10.29
CA VAL A 16 -8.85 2.38 -10.06
C VAL A 16 -9.20 2.35 -8.57
N ALA A 17 -8.20 2.21 -7.70
CA ALA A 17 -8.42 2.34 -6.26
C ALA A 17 -8.94 3.76 -5.95
N GLU A 18 -10.13 3.85 -5.35
CA GLU A 18 -10.76 5.13 -4.99
C GLU A 18 -10.11 5.80 -3.76
N TYR A 19 -8.85 5.47 -3.46
CA TYR A 19 -8.04 6.02 -2.38
C TYR A 19 -6.58 6.15 -2.80
N ALA A 20 -5.85 7.08 -2.17
CA ALA A 20 -4.40 7.18 -2.35
C ALA A 20 -3.68 6.06 -1.62
N TYR A 21 -2.72 5.40 -2.29
CA TYR A 21 -1.96 4.28 -1.70
C TYR A 21 -1.07 4.69 -0.52
N ALA A 22 -0.68 5.96 -0.45
CA ALA A 22 0.06 6.48 0.69
C ALA A 22 -0.23 7.97 0.93
N ALA A 23 0.00 8.41 2.16
CA ALA A 23 0.05 9.81 2.55
C ALA A 23 1.32 10.10 3.35
N THR A 24 1.86 11.32 3.24
CA THR A 24 3.01 11.77 4.03
C THR A 24 2.63 12.87 5.00
N VAL A 25 3.33 12.93 6.13
CA VAL A 25 3.28 14.05 7.08
C VAL A 25 4.70 14.60 7.27
N GLU A 26 4.89 15.92 7.21
CA GLU A 26 6.18 16.61 7.47
C GLU A 26 6.02 17.74 8.51
N PRO A 27 7.13 18.41 8.92
CA PRO A 27 8.02 18.20 10.08
C PRO A 27 7.36 18.27 11.47
N PRO A 28 8.05 17.85 12.57
CA PRO A 28 9.49 17.55 12.69
C PRO A 28 9.90 16.12 12.33
N ALA A 29 8.95 15.23 12.09
CA ALA A 29 9.19 13.87 11.60
C ALA A 29 8.50 13.67 10.25
N ARG A 30 9.14 12.91 9.36
CA ARG A 30 8.55 12.49 8.09
C ARG A 30 7.93 11.11 8.28
N LEU A 31 6.60 11.02 8.25
CA LEU A 31 5.86 9.77 8.34
C LEU A 31 5.22 9.43 7.00
N VAL A 32 5.15 8.13 6.68
CA VAL A 32 4.41 7.60 5.53
C VAL A 32 3.36 6.64 6.05
N PHE A 33 2.10 6.89 5.70
CA PHE A 33 0.97 6.03 6.01
C PHE A 33 0.50 5.39 4.71
N THR A 34 0.65 4.07 4.57
CA THR A 34 0.06 3.35 3.44
C THR A 34 -1.41 3.06 3.70
N ALA A 35 -2.24 3.17 2.67
CA ALA A 35 -3.56 2.54 2.69
C ALA A 35 -3.42 1.01 2.65
N GLY A 36 -4.48 0.29 2.98
CA GLY A 36 -4.54 -1.15 2.67
C GLY A 36 -4.43 -1.32 1.15
N ALA A 37 -3.67 -2.32 0.68
CA ALA A 37 -3.53 -2.57 -0.76
C ALA A 37 -4.43 -3.72 -1.21
N CYS A 38 -5.10 -3.53 -2.34
CA CYS A 38 -5.84 -4.61 -3.01
C CYS A 38 -4.87 -5.49 -3.84
N PRO A 39 -5.22 -6.76 -4.11
CA PRO A 39 -4.44 -7.67 -4.96
C PRO A 39 -4.63 -7.34 -6.45
N LEU A 40 -4.47 -6.08 -6.84
CA LEU A 40 -4.63 -5.62 -8.21
C LEU A 40 -3.29 -5.62 -8.94
N ASP A 41 -3.33 -5.92 -10.24
CA ASP A 41 -2.23 -5.63 -11.16
C ASP A 41 -2.24 -4.14 -11.60
N ALA A 42 -1.28 -3.76 -12.44
CA ALA A 42 -1.14 -2.38 -12.94
C ALA A 42 -2.37 -1.92 -13.77
N GLU A 43 -3.09 -2.85 -14.39
CA GLU A 43 -4.31 -2.57 -15.15
C GLU A 43 -5.57 -2.56 -14.25
N GLY A 44 -5.42 -2.72 -12.94
CA GLY A 44 -6.53 -2.70 -11.98
C GLY A 44 -7.32 -4.01 -11.90
N ARG A 45 -6.79 -5.12 -12.43
CA ARG A 45 -7.47 -6.43 -12.37
C ARG A 45 -7.02 -7.22 -11.15
N THR A 46 -7.96 -7.92 -10.53
CA THR A 46 -7.65 -8.84 -9.42
C THR A 46 -6.77 -9.99 -9.88
N VAL A 47 -5.59 -10.09 -9.28
CA VAL A 47 -4.63 -11.17 -9.51
C VAL A 47 -5.16 -12.47 -8.87
N ALA A 48 -4.99 -13.57 -9.60
CA ALA A 48 -5.26 -14.94 -9.16
C ALA A 48 -6.62 -15.15 -8.43
N PRO A 49 -7.77 -14.92 -9.09
CA PRO A 49 -9.08 -15.19 -8.50
C PRO A 49 -9.19 -16.63 -7.99
N GLY A 50 -9.54 -16.79 -6.70
CA GLY A 50 -9.66 -18.10 -6.04
C GLY A 50 -8.39 -18.62 -5.37
N ASP A 51 -7.23 -17.98 -5.59
CA ASP A 51 -5.98 -18.27 -4.88
C ASP A 51 -5.65 -17.13 -3.92
N HIS A 52 -6.09 -17.27 -2.67
CA HIS A 52 -5.87 -16.25 -1.64
C HIS A 52 -4.40 -16.09 -1.25
N ALA A 53 -3.58 -17.13 -1.40
CA ALA A 53 -2.16 -17.03 -1.10
C ALA A 53 -1.44 -16.20 -2.18
N ALA A 54 -1.80 -16.37 -3.45
CA ALA A 54 -1.31 -15.52 -4.53
C ALA A 54 -1.80 -14.07 -4.39
N GLN A 55 -3.05 -13.87 -3.98
CA GLN A 55 -3.58 -12.53 -3.68
C GLN A 55 -2.80 -11.85 -2.56
N ALA A 56 -2.53 -12.54 -1.44
CA ALA A 56 -1.74 -11.99 -0.34
C ALA A 56 -0.34 -11.57 -0.80
N ARG A 57 0.31 -12.36 -1.65
CA ARG A 57 1.61 -11.98 -2.25
C ARG A 57 1.51 -10.71 -3.09
N GLN A 58 0.45 -10.56 -3.88
CA GLN A 58 0.24 -9.35 -4.67
C GLN A 58 -0.01 -8.11 -3.79
N VAL A 59 -0.78 -8.26 -2.71
CA VAL A 59 -1.01 -7.17 -1.74
C VAL A 59 0.31 -6.67 -1.15
N LEU A 60 1.18 -7.58 -0.71
CA LEU A 60 2.48 -7.23 -0.16
C LEU A 60 3.38 -6.55 -1.19
N ALA A 61 3.40 -7.03 -2.43
CA ALA A 61 4.17 -6.41 -3.52
C ALA A 61 3.68 -4.97 -3.81
N ASN A 62 2.36 -4.74 -3.76
CA ASN A 62 1.80 -3.41 -3.94
C ASN A 62 2.18 -2.46 -2.79
N LEU A 63 2.15 -2.95 -1.53
CA LEU A 63 2.60 -2.19 -0.36
C LEU A 63 4.10 -1.85 -0.42
N GLU A 64 4.94 -2.82 -0.80
CA GLU A 64 6.38 -2.61 -1.00
C GLU A 64 6.64 -1.53 -2.05
N THR A 65 5.91 -1.56 -3.17
CA THR A 65 6.02 -0.56 -4.23
C THR A 65 5.60 0.83 -3.73
N ALA A 66 4.48 0.93 -3.01
CA ALA A 66 4.01 2.20 -2.44
C ALA A 66 5.00 2.79 -1.43
N LEU A 67 5.54 1.96 -0.54
CA LEU A 67 6.58 2.35 0.41
C LEU A 67 7.87 2.74 -0.29
N GLY A 68 8.26 2.00 -1.34
CA GLY A 68 9.46 2.25 -2.14
C GLY A 68 9.46 3.63 -2.76
N VAL A 69 8.32 4.04 -3.33
CA VAL A 69 8.15 5.38 -3.89
C VAL A 69 8.18 6.46 -2.80
N ALA A 70 7.65 6.17 -1.59
CA ALA A 70 7.50 7.17 -0.55
C ALA A 70 8.77 7.37 0.31
N ALA A 71 9.44 6.31 0.76
CA ALA A 71 10.47 6.42 1.78
C ALA A 71 11.45 5.24 1.94
N LEU A 72 11.46 4.18 1.13
CA LEU A 72 12.46 3.10 1.32
C LEU A 72 13.89 3.54 0.95
N GLY A 73 14.87 3.10 1.74
CA GLY A 73 16.30 3.22 1.39
C GLY A 73 17.20 3.87 2.45
N TYR A 74 16.65 4.25 3.62
CA TYR A 74 17.47 4.77 4.72
C TYR A 74 18.14 3.63 5.49
N THR A 75 19.41 3.83 5.86
CA THR A 75 20.11 2.94 6.80
C THR A 75 19.31 2.87 8.12
N ASP A 76 19.11 1.66 8.65
CA ASP A 76 18.37 1.37 9.89
C ASP A 76 16.85 1.68 9.87
N GLN A 77 16.25 1.76 8.68
CA GLN A 77 14.81 1.94 8.56
C GLN A 77 14.02 0.72 9.08
N LEU A 78 13.13 0.95 10.04
CA LEU A 78 12.15 -0.03 10.50
C LEU A 78 10.85 0.10 9.69
N VAL A 79 10.34 -1.02 9.20
CA VAL A 79 9.07 -1.11 8.47
C VAL A 79 8.12 -2.01 9.24
N GLU A 80 6.92 -1.53 9.49
CA GLU A 80 5.82 -2.30 10.09
C GLU A 80 4.69 -2.42 9.05
N VAL A 81 4.15 -3.63 8.91
CA VAL A 81 3.00 -3.92 8.03
C VAL A 81 1.93 -4.60 8.86
N GLU A 82 0.75 -4.00 8.92
CA GLU A 82 -0.44 -4.62 9.48
C GLU A 82 -1.30 -5.20 8.36
N ALA A 83 -1.61 -6.50 8.44
CA ALA A 83 -2.43 -7.20 7.46
C ALA A 83 -3.67 -7.82 8.14
N VAL A 84 -4.85 -7.56 7.59
CA VAL A 84 -6.12 -8.07 8.11
C VAL A 84 -6.77 -8.97 7.06
N ALA A 85 -7.12 -10.19 7.46
CA ALA A 85 -7.87 -11.14 6.63
C ALA A 85 -9.18 -11.53 7.33
N ALA A 86 -10.30 -11.45 6.62
CA ALA A 86 -11.60 -11.88 7.12
C ALA A 86 -12.04 -13.15 6.37
N VAL A 87 -12.40 -14.18 7.14
CA VAL A 87 -13.02 -15.41 6.62
C VAL A 87 -14.51 -15.42 6.97
N ARG A 88 -15.36 -15.85 6.03
CA ARG A 88 -16.77 -16.11 6.33
C ARG A 88 -16.88 -17.40 7.15
N PRO A 89 -17.81 -17.46 8.13
CA PRO A 89 -18.09 -18.73 8.81
C PRO A 89 -18.53 -19.79 7.80
N GLY A 90 -17.82 -20.92 7.75
CA GLY A 90 -18.16 -22.09 6.93
C GLY A 90 -17.58 -22.11 5.50
N ALA A 91 -16.58 -21.28 5.18
CA ALA A 91 -15.73 -21.42 3.99
C ALA A 91 -14.59 -22.42 4.23
#